data_AF-A0A061BF74-F1
#
_entry.id   AF-A0A061BF74-F1
#
_cell.length_a   1.000
_cell.length_b   1.000
_cell.length_c   1.000
_cell.angle_alpha   90.00
_cell.angle_beta   90.00
_cell.angle_gamma   90.00
#
_symmetry.space_group_name_H-M   'P 1'
#
loop_
_entity.id
_entity.type
_entity.pdbx_description
1 polymer ?
#
loop_
_entity_poly.entity_id
_entity_poly.type
_entity_poly.pdbx_seq_one_letter_code
_entity_poly.pdbx_strand_id
1 'polypeptide(L)'
;MELLSIALLVFISYTVFQQIYRKFYPKMVSKEVVSQVQNAIKANSVFVASKTYCPYCQATLATFDQLGVKPYVLQLNTLQEGSEIQDYLRELTGQSTVPNIFINGEHIGGNSDLQELKSLDKLEKLLKL
;
A
#
# COMPACT_ATOMS: atom_id res chain seq x y z
N MET A 1 -5.01 34.29 -36.45
CA MET A 1 -5.97 33.17 -36.32
C MET A 1 -5.32 31.81 -36.54
N GLU A 2 -4.40 31.67 -37.50
CA GLU A 2 -3.77 30.38 -37.83
C GLU A 2 -2.78 29.84 -36.78
N LEU A 3 -1.96 30.71 -36.15
CA LEU A 3 -1.01 30.30 -35.10
C LEU A 3 -1.70 29.70 -33.87
N LEU A 4 -2.86 30.24 -33.48
CA LEU A 4 -3.63 29.74 -32.34
C LEU A 4 -4.19 28.33 -32.62
N SER A 5 -4.64 28.07 -33.85
CA SER A 5 -5.13 26.75 -34.25
C SER A 5 -4.03 25.69 -34.26
N ILE A 6 -2.82 26.04 -34.71
CA ILE A 6 -1.67 25.12 -34.71
C ILE A 6 -1.23 24.80 -33.27
N ALA A 7 -1.12 25.82 -32.42
CA ALA A 7 -0.77 25.63 -31.01
C ALA A 7 -1.77 24.72 -30.28
N LEU A 8 -3.06 24.85 -30.61
CA LEU A 8 -4.12 24.00 -30.05
C LEU A 8 -3.98 22.54 -30.51
N LEU A 9 -3.68 22.29 -31.80
CA LEU A 9 -3.48 20.92 -32.31
C LEU A 9 -2.22 20.25 -31.72
N VAL A 10 -1.13 21.01 -31.53
CA VAL A 10 0.09 20.51 -30.88
C VAL A 10 -0.17 20.22 -29.41
N PHE A 11 -0.93 21.07 -28.72
CA PHE A 11 -1.31 20.84 -27.33
C PHE A 11 -2.19 19.60 -27.19
N ILE A 12 -3.22 19.45 -28.04
CA ILE A 12 -4.10 18.28 -28.06
C ILE A 12 -3.31 17.00 -28.37
N SER A 13 -2.43 17.02 -29.37
CA SER A 13 -1.61 15.85 -29.71
C SER A 13 -0.65 15.49 -28.58
N TYR A 14 -0.07 16.48 -27.90
CA TYR A 14 0.76 16.28 -26.72
C TYR A 14 -0.05 15.70 -25.55
N THR A 15 -1.24 16.23 -25.23
CA THR A 15 -2.04 15.69 -24.10
C THR A 15 -2.56 14.29 -24.39
N VAL A 16 -2.98 14.00 -25.63
CA VAL A 16 -3.37 12.65 -26.06
C VAL A 16 -2.18 11.70 -25.99
N PHE A 17 -1.01 12.12 -26.49
CA PHE A 17 0.22 11.35 -26.38
C PHE A 17 0.58 11.06 -24.92
N GLN A 18 0.53 12.06 -24.03
CA GLN A 18 0.80 11.88 -22.60
C GLN A 18 -0.19 10.92 -21.93
N GLN A 19 -1.48 10.97 -22.29
CA GLN A 19 -2.48 10.02 -21.79
C GLN A 19 -2.19 8.59 -22.25
N ILE A 20 -1.87 8.40 -23.53
CA ILE A 20 -1.49 7.09 -24.09
C ILE A 20 -0.20 6.59 -23.44
N TYR A 21 0.82 7.45 -23.33
CA TYR A 21 2.10 7.13 -22.74
C TYR A 21 1.96 6.67 -21.29
N ARG A 22 1.21 7.39 -20.44
CA ARG A 22 0.96 6.98 -19.04
C ARG A 22 0.18 5.68 -18.93
N LYS A 23 -0.68 5.36 -19.90
CA LYS A 23 -1.41 4.10 -19.95
C LYS A 23 -0.49 2.92 -20.29
N PHE A 24 0.48 3.12 -21.19
CA PHE A 24 1.40 2.06 -21.64
C PHE A 24 2.66 1.93 -20.78
N TYR A 25 3.11 3.03 -20.17
CA TYR A 25 4.31 3.10 -19.34
C TYR A 25 3.95 3.59 -17.94
N PRO A 26 3.43 2.71 -17.07
CA PRO A 26 3.18 3.06 -15.68
C PRO A 26 4.49 3.49 -15.01
N LYS A 27 4.38 4.35 -13.99
CA LYS A 27 5.52 4.74 -13.17
C LYS A 27 6.06 3.46 -12.49
N MET A 28 7.29 3.07 -12.83
CA MET A 28 7.94 1.94 -12.15
C MET A 28 8.31 2.35 -10.73
N VAL A 29 8.05 1.45 -9.77
CA VAL A 29 8.52 1.59 -8.39
C VAL A 29 10.05 1.47 -8.38
N SER A 30 10.72 2.38 -7.66
CA SER A 30 12.17 2.35 -7.47
C SER A 30 12.65 1.08 -6.74
N LYS A 31 13.84 0.61 -7.09
CA LYS A 31 14.44 -0.60 -6.50
C LYS A 31 14.64 -0.44 -4.99
N GLU A 32 14.92 0.77 -4.55
CA GLU A 32 15.13 1.17 -3.16
C GLU A 32 13.84 0.95 -2.35
N VAL A 33 12.70 1.45 -2.84
CA VAL A 33 11.37 1.26 -2.21
C VAL A 33 11.02 -0.21 -2.12
N VAL A 34 11.21 -0.97 -3.22
CA VAL A 34 10.95 -2.42 -3.25
C VAL A 34 11.76 -3.12 -2.15
N SER A 35 13.08 -2.86 -2.09
CA SER A 35 13.96 -3.48 -1.10
C SER A 35 13.56 -3.11 0.33
N GLN A 36 13.28 -1.84 0.59
CA GLN A 36 12.87 -1.35 1.91
C GLN A 36 11.60 -2.07 2.40
N VAL A 37 10.55 -2.11 1.59
CA VAL A 37 9.27 -2.72 1.97
C VAL A 37 9.42 -4.23 2.16
N GLN A 38 10.11 -4.93 1.25
CA GLN A 38 10.35 -6.37 1.37
C GLN A 38 11.16 -6.71 2.63
N ASN A 39 12.18 -5.92 2.95
CA ASN A 39 12.99 -6.13 4.15
C ASN A 39 12.16 -5.88 5.42
N ALA A 40 11.30 -4.84 5.43
CA ALA A 40 10.41 -4.58 6.55
C ALA A 40 9.40 -5.72 6.76
N ILE A 41 8.81 -6.26 5.69
CA ILE A 41 7.90 -7.42 5.77
C ILE A 41 8.63 -8.67 6.29
N LYS A 42 9.85 -8.93 5.83
CA LYS A 42 10.64 -10.11 6.24
C LYS A 42 11.19 -10.01 7.66
N ALA A 43 11.57 -8.82 8.10
CA ALA A 43 12.24 -8.61 9.39
C ALA A 43 11.26 -8.54 10.57
N ASN A 44 9.96 -8.40 10.33
CA ASN A 44 8.96 -8.21 11.37
C ASN A 44 7.90 -9.31 11.30
N SER A 45 7.54 -9.89 12.45
CA SER A 45 6.48 -10.91 12.53
C SER A 45 5.12 -10.36 12.13
N VAL A 46 4.85 -9.08 12.40
CA VAL A 46 3.66 -8.37 11.93
C VAL A 46 4.10 -7.05 11.30
N PHE A 47 3.70 -6.84 10.05
CA PHE A 47 3.90 -5.59 9.32
C PHE A 47 2.54 -5.01 8.94
N VAL A 48 2.35 -3.71 9.14
CA VAL A 48 1.11 -2.99 8.79
C VAL A 48 1.47 -1.71 8.04
N ALA A 49 1.14 -1.66 6.75
CA ALA A 49 1.09 -0.39 6.04
C ALA A 49 -0.21 0.35 6.41
N SER A 50 -0.09 1.60 6.83
CA SER A 50 -1.12 2.34 7.54
C SER A 50 -1.20 3.79 7.08
N LYS A 51 -2.26 4.49 7.50
CA LYS A 51 -2.32 5.96 7.48
C LYS A 51 -2.85 6.46 8.82
N THR A 52 -2.29 7.55 9.32
CA THR A 52 -2.56 8.04 10.69
C THR A 52 -4.03 8.37 10.94
N TYR A 53 -4.74 8.85 9.92
CA TYR A 53 -6.14 9.24 9.97
C TYR A 53 -7.13 8.09 9.68
N CYS A 54 -6.64 6.90 9.29
CA CYS A 54 -7.52 5.83 8.83
C CYS A 54 -8.15 5.07 10.02
N PRO A 55 -9.49 5.06 10.17
CA PRO A 55 -10.15 4.38 11.28
C PRO A 55 -9.94 2.86 11.26
N TYR A 56 -9.92 2.24 10.08
CA TYR A 56 -9.65 0.80 9.95
C TYR A 56 -8.23 0.44 10.36
N CYS A 57 -7.25 1.31 10.10
CA CYS A 57 -5.90 1.12 10.59
C CYS A 57 -5.84 1.20 12.11
N GLN A 58 -6.53 2.17 12.73
CA GLN A 58 -6.59 2.29 14.19
C GLN A 58 -7.22 1.04 14.84
N ALA A 59 -8.30 0.50 14.26
CA ALA A 59 -8.93 -0.73 14.73
C ALA A 59 -8.01 -1.96 14.59
N THR A 60 -7.26 -2.06 13.50
CA THR A 60 -6.23 -3.08 13.30
C THR A 60 -5.15 -3.01 14.37
N LEU A 61 -4.62 -1.82 14.64
CA LEU A 61 -3.58 -1.64 15.67
C LEU A 61 -4.10 -1.95 17.08
N ALA A 62 -5.34 -1.53 17.40
CA ALA A 62 -5.98 -1.86 18.67
C ALA A 62 -6.19 -3.38 18.84
N THR A 63 -6.44 -4.10 17.75
CA THR A 63 -6.57 -5.57 17.80
C THR A 63 -5.25 -6.23 18.18
N PHE A 64 -4.13 -5.79 17.60
CA PHE A 64 -2.81 -6.32 17.97
C PHE A 64 -2.41 -5.92 19.40
N ASP A 65 -2.74 -4.69 19.84
CA ASP A 65 -2.50 -4.22 21.19
C ASP A 65 -3.23 -5.07 22.24
N GLN A 66 -4.50 -5.41 22.00
CA GLN A 66 -5.27 -6.32 22.85
C GLN A 66 -4.65 -7.72 22.99
N LEU A 67 -3.92 -8.16 21.97
CA LEU A 67 -3.21 -9.46 21.95
C LEU A 67 -1.77 -9.35 22.49
N GLY A 68 -1.33 -8.17 22.94
CA GLY A 68 0.05 -7.94 23.38
C GLY A 68 1.08 -8.02 22.25
N VAL A 69 0.66 -7.93 20.99
CA VAL A 69 1.52 -8.00 19.81
C VAL A 69 1.85 -6.59 19.33
N LYS A 70 3.14 -6.30 19.17
CA LYS A 70 3.61 -5.00 18.66
C LYS A 70 3.95 -5.10 17.16
N PRO A 71 3.10 -4.57 16.26
CA PRO A 71 3.41 -4.57 14.83
C PRO A 71 4.47 -3.53 14.46
N TYR A 72 5.19 -3.78 13.36
CA TYR A 72 5.91 -2.73 12.63
C TYR A 72 4.91 -1.95 11.77
N VAL A 73 4.79 -0.65 12.00
CA VAL A 73 3.79 0.20 11.35
C VAL A 73 4.48 1.19 10.42
N LEU A 74 4.10 1.15 9.15
CA LEU A 74 4.59 2.08 8.13
C LEU A 74 3.49 3.10 7.80
N GLN A 75 3.63 4.34 8.27
CA GLN A 75 2.64 5.41 8.10
C GLN A 75 2.82 6.09 6.74
N LEU A 76 2.11 5.61 5.71
CA LEU A 76 2.34 6.03 4.33
C LEU A 76 2.10 7.53 4.11
N ASN A 77 1.16 8.13 4.84
CA ASN A 77 0.85 9.56 4.68
C ASN A 77 1.90 10.50 5.29
N THR A 78 2.93 9.98 5.96
CA THR A 78 4.00 10.79 6.56
C THR A 78 5.34 10.62 5.84
N LEU A 79 5.42 9.71 4.87
CA LEU A 79 6.64 9.41 4.11
C LEU A 79 6.60 10.10 2.75
N GLN A 80 7.75 10.60 2.29
CA GLN A 80 7.85 11.24 0.98
C GLN A 80 7.54 10.24 -0.14
N GLU A 81 8.02 9.02 0.01
CA GLU A 81 7.84 7.88 -0.88
C GLU A 81 6.54 7.10 -0.61
N GLY A 82 5.67 7.59 0.28
CA GLY A 82 4.49 6.86 0.75
C GLY A 82 3.51 6.44 -0.36
N SER A 83 3.32 7.27 -1.39
CA SER A 83 2.52 6.90 -2.56
C SER A 83 3.16 5.76 -3.37
N GLU A 84 4.48 5.79 -3.51
CA GLU A 84 5.23 4.79 -4.27
C GLU A 84 5.29 3.45 -3.54
N ILE A 85 5.40 3.48 -2.20
CA ILE A 85 5.21 2.30 -1.36
C ILE A 85 3.79 1.74 -1.53
N GLN A 86 2.76 2.59 -1.56
CA GLN A 86 1.38 2.14 -1.74
C GLN A 86 1.16 1.49 -3.10
N ASP A 87 1.76 2.05 -4.16
CA ASP A 87 1.75 1.47 -5.50
C ASP A 87 2.45 0.10 -5.50
N TYR A 88 3.62 -0.01 -4.86
CA TYR A 88 4.33 -1.27 -4.73
C TYR A 88 3.53 -2.33 -3.96
N LEU A 89 2.92 -1.97 -2.83
CA LEU A 89 2.08 -2.89 -2.06
C LEU A 89 0.88 -3.37 -2.89
N ARG A 90 0.31 -2.50 -3.72
CA ARG A 90 -0.75 -2.88 -4.67
C ARG A 90 -0.23 -3.85 -5.73
N GLU A 91 0.96 -3.64 -6.28
CA GLU A 91 1.57 -4.59 -7.23
C GLU A 91 1.84 -5.94 -6.57
N LEU A 92 2.33 -5.93 -5.32
CA LEU A 92 2.69 -7.13 -4.56
C LEU A 92 1.46 -7.94 -4.13
N THR A 93 0.38 -7.28 -3.70
CA THR A 93 -0.76 -7.95 -3.03
C THR A 93 -2.08 -7.82 -3.77
N GLY A 94 -2.17 -6.97 -4.78
CA GLY A 94 -3.42 -6.58 -5.44
C GLY A 94 -4.25 -5.56 -4.65
N GLN A 95 -3.90 -5.26 -3.39
CA GLN A 95 -4.68 -4.40 -2.51
C GLN A 95 -4.22 -2.93 -2.59
N SER A 96 -5.13 -2.04 -2.96
CA SER A 96 -4.88 -0.59 -3.06
C SER A 96 -5.16 0.19 -1.77
N THR A 97 -5.74 -0.45 -0.76
CA THR A 97 -6.22 0.19 0.48
C THR A 97 -5.30 -0.09 1.67
N VAL A 98 -5.31 0.82 2.63
CA VAL A 98 -4.78 0.59 3.99
C VAL A 98 -5.94 0.21 4.94
N PRO A 99 -5.70 -0.57 6.00
CA PRO A 99 -4.43 -1.24 6.32
C PRO A 99 -4.11 -2.36 5.34
N ASN A 100 -2.84 -2.55 5.00
CA ASN A 100 -2.34 -3.70 4.23
C ASN A 100 -1.39 -4.48 5.15
N ILE A 101 -1.81 -5.67 5.54
CA ILE A 101 -1.29 -6.40 6.70
C ILE A 101 -0.56 -7.65 6.23
N PHE A 102 0.61 -7.89 6.84
CA PHE A 102 1.37 -9.12 6.70
C PHE A 102 1.66 -9.73 8.06
N ILE A 103 1.56 -11.05 8.15
CA ILE A 103 1.93 -11.83 9.33
C ILE A 103 2.92 -12.92 8.89
N ASN A 104 4.11 -12.96 9.50
CA ASN A 104 5.20 -13.88 9.16
C ASN A 104 5.56 -13.88 7.66
N GLY A 105 5.47 -12.72 7.02
CA GLY A 105 5.74 -12.54 5.59
C GLY A 105 4.58 -12.91 4.65
N GLU A 106 3.48 -13.45 5.16
CA GLU A 106 2.27 -13.76 4.39
C GLU A 106 1.30 -12.58 4.42
N HIS A 107 0.77 -12.20 3.25
CA HIS A 107 -0.24 -11.15 3.14
C HIS A 107 -1.60 -11.69 3.62
N ILE A 108 -2.21 -11.01 4.60
CA ILE A 108 -3.51 -11.43 5.15
C ILE A 108 -4.67 -10.52 4.73
N GLY A 109 -4.40 -9.36 4.15
CA GLY A 109 -5.42 -8.41 3.69
C GLY A 109 -5.52 -7.15 4.55
N GLY A 110 -6.75 -6.67 4.76
CA GLY A 110 -7.06 -5.48 5.54
C GLY A 110 -7.69 -5.77 6.90
N ASN A 111 -8.36 -4.76 7.46
CA ASN A 111 -8.96 -4.89 8.78
C ASN A 111 -10.07 -5.96 8.81
N SER A 112 -10.88 -6.05 7.76
CA SER A 112 -11.96 -7.04 7.69
C SER A 112 -11.42 -8.46 7.75
N ASP A 113 -10.37 -8.76 6.99
CA ASP A 113 -9.72 -10.07 6.96
C ASP A 113 -9.10 -10.41 8.33
N LEU A 114 -8.48 -9.42 8.99
CA LEU A 114 -7.95 -9.58 10.34
C LEU A 114 -9.06 -9.90 11.36
N GLN A 115 -10.20 -9.18 11.30
CA GLN A 115 -11.33 -9.44 12.21
C GLN A 115 -11.96 -10.80 11.92
N GLU A 116 -12.02 -11.24 10.67
CA GLU A 116 -12.48 -12.59 10.32
C GLU A 116 -11.58 -13.65 10.93
N LEU A 117 -10.25 -13.54 10.76
CA LEU A 117 -9.28 -14.44 11.38
C LEU A 117 -9.40 -14.49 12.91
N LYS A 118 -9.68 -13.34 13.54
CA LYS A 118 -9.94 -13.25 14.98
C LYS A 118 -11.23 -13.99 15.36
N SER A 119 -12.32 -13.76 14.63
CA SER A 119 -13.62 -14.38 14.90
C SER A 119 -13.64 -15.90 14.70
N LEU A 120 -12.72 -16.42 13.90
CA LEU A 120 -12.54 -17.84 13.64
C LEU A 120 -11.51 -18.49 14.57
N ASP A 121 -11.02 -17.78 15.59
CA ASP A 121 -9.94 -18.22 16.49
C ASP A 121 -8.64 -18.65 15.76
N LYS A 122 -8.42 -18.13 14.55
CA LYS A 122 -7.24 -18.45 13.72
C LYS A 122 -6.11 -17.46 13.91
N LEU A 123 -6.41 -16.24 14.34
CA LEU A 123 -5.43 -15.16 14.43
C LEU A 123 -4.31 -15.47 15.43
N GLU A 124 -4.64 -15.92 16.64
CA GLU A 124 -3.64 -16.25 17.67
C GLU A 124 -2.70 -17.37 17.20
N LYS A 125 -3.24 -18.39 16.54
CA LYS A 125 -2.45 -19.47 15.94
C LYS A 125 -1.47 -18.96 14.88
N LEU A 126 -1.88 -18.01 14.04
CA LEU A 126 -0.99 -17.39 13.05
C LEU A 126 0.11 -16.55 13.72
N LEU A 127 -0.22 -15.89 14.83
CA LEU A 127 0.70 -15.11 15.64
C LEU A 127 1.61 -15.97 16.51
N LYS A 128 1.35 -17.28 16.60
CA LYS A 128 2.05 -18.24 17.47
C LYS A 128 1.96 -17.86 18.96
N LEU A 129 0.79 -17.37 19.35
CA LEU A 129 0.42 -17.11 20.75
C LEU A 129 -0.12 -18.38 21.41
#